data_AF-A0A090QJN3-F1
#
_entry.id   AF-A0A090QJN3-F1
#
_cell.length_a   1.000
_cell.length_b   1.000
_cell.length_c   1.000
_cell.angle_alpha   90.00
_cell.angle_beta   90.00
_cell.angle_gamma   90.00
#
_symmetry.space_group_name_H-M   'P 1'
#
loop_
_entity.id
_entity.type
_entity.pdbx_description
1 polymer ?
#
loop_
_entity_poly.entity_id
_entity_poly.type
_entity_poly.pdbx_seq_one_letter_code
_entity_poly.pdbx_strand_id
1 'polypeptide(L)' 'MHLGISGALNEDWYGYAEASSLLWHDDLSAYTISVGVSMALD' A
#
# COMPACT_ATOMS: atom_id res chain seq x y z
N MET A 1 4.65 11.14 5.51
CA MET A 1 5.61 10.22 4.87
C MET A 1 4.81 9.14 4.16
N HIS A 2 5.18 8.74 2.94
CA HIS A 2 4.48 7.71 2.17
C HIS A 2 5.54 6.76 1.60
N LEU A 3 5.38 5.47 1.89
CA LEU A 3 6.26 4.39 1.42
C LEU A 3 5.37 3.28 0.87
N GLY A 4 5.54 2.97 -0.41
CA GLY A 4 4.83 1.89 -1.09
C GLY A 4 5.81 0.91 -1.72
N ILE A 5 5.48 -0.39 -1.65
CA ILE A 5 6.11 -1.44 -2.42
C ILE A 5 5.04 -2.11 -3.30
N SER A 6 5.36 -2.36 -4.56
CA SER A 6 4.49 -3.06 -5.49
C SER A 6 5.30 -4.05 -6.31
N GLY A 7 4.75 -5.22 -6.60
CA GLY A 7 5.45 -6.25 -7.35
C GLY A 7 4.51 -7.30 -7.93
N ALA A 8 5.00 -7.97 -8.97
CA ALA A 8 4.39 -9.20 -9.46
C ALA A 8 4.74 -10.33 -8.48
N LEU A 9 3.71 -11.00 -7.97
CA LEU A 9 3.84 -12.21 -7.18
C LEU A 9 4.05 -13.41 -8.11
N ASN A 10 3.36 -13.43 -9.26
CA ASN A 10 3.45 -14.41 -10.36
C ASN A 10 2.95 -13.75 -11.68
N GLU A 11 2.99 -14.48 -12.81
CA GLU A 11 2.48 -14.00 -14.12
C GLU A 11 1.05 -13.43 -14.05
N ASP A 12 0.19 -14.07 -13.26
CA ASP A 12 -1.22 -13.69 -13.14
C ASP A 12 -1.53 -12.82 -11.92
N TRP A 13 -0.59 -12.66 -10.97
CA TRP A 13 -0.87 -12.04 -9.66
C TRP A 13 0.06 -10.88 -9.37
N TYR A 14 -0.54 -9.73 -9.08
CA TYR A 14 0.17 -8.50 -8.72
C TYR A 14 -0.28 -8.06 -7.34
N GLY A 15 0.67 -7.63 -6.52
CA GLY A 15 0.41 -7.19 -5.16
C GLY A 15 1.03 -5.83 -4.90
N TYR A 16 0.43 -5.09 -3.98
CA TYR A 16 1.04 -3.89 -3.44
C TYR A 16 0.74 -3.74 -1.95
N ALA A 17 1.69 -3.16 -1.24
CA ALA A 17 1.55 -2.77 0.15
C ALA A 17 2.04 -1.33 0.29
N GLU A 18 1.21 -0.49 0.90
CA GLU A 18 1.48 0.93 1.09
C GLU A 18 1.30 1.31 2.56
N ALA A 19 2.25 2.07 3.08
CA ALA A 19 2.20 2.69 4.39
C ALA A 19 2.30 4.21 4.25
N SER A 20 1.27 4.90 4.72
CA SER A 20 1.16 6.35 4.67
C SER A 20 0.96 6.91 6.08
N SER A 21 1.72 7.94 6.43
CA SER A 21 1.61 8.65 7.71
C SER A 21 1.47 10.14 7.44
N LEU A 22 0.40 10.74 7.97
CA LEU A 22 0.18 12.17 7.93
C LEU A 22 0.76 12.80 9.20
N LEU A 23 1.85 13.57 9.02
CA LEU A 23 2.51 14.33 10.08
C LEU A 23 2.02 15.78 9.99
N TRP A 24 0.80 16.04 10.43
CA TRP A 24 0.37 17.41 10.68
C TRP A 24 -0.63 17.45 11.83
N HIS A 25 -0.30 18.26 12.82
CA HIS A 25 -1.06 18.64 14.02
C HIS A 25 -1.07 17.62 15.18
N ASP A 26 -0.12 17.85 16.10
CA ASP A 26 0.01 17.57 17.55
C ASP A 26 -0.82 16.48 18.28
N ASP A 27 -2.02 16.11 17.85
CA ASP A 27 -2.92 15.20 18.59
C ASP A 27 -3.38 13.98 17.76
N LEU A 28 -3.26 14.03 16.42
CA LEU A 28 -3.82 13.00 15.55
C LEU A 28 -2.78 12.49 14.54
N SER A 29 -1.91 11.60 15.02
CA SER A 29 -1.05 10.81 14.14
C SER A 29 -1.89 9.77 13.40
N ALA A 30 -2.31 10.08 12.17
CA ALA A 30 -3.02 9.13 11.32
C ALA A 30 -2.02 8.23 10.58
N TYR A 31 -2.07 6.94 10.88
CA TYR A 31 -1.34 5.90 10.18
C TYR A 31 -2.29 5.06 9.36
N THR A 32 -1.98 4.89 8.07
CA THR A 32 -2.77 4.10 7.13
C THR A 32 -1.88 3.03 6.53
N ILE A 33 -2.32 1.78 6.64
CA ILE A 33 -1.73 0.65 5.91
C ILE A 33 -2.77 0.17 4.91
N SER A 34 -2.37 0.12 3.65
CA SER A 34 -3.18 -0.40 2.55
C SER A 34 -2.47 -1.61 1.95
N VAL A 35 -3.20 -2.71 1.78
CA VAL A 35 -2.73 -3.89 1.05
C VAL A 35 -3.70 -4.19 -0.07
N GLY A 36 -3.18 -4.50 -1.24
CA GLY A 36 -3.97 -4.82 -2.40
C GLY A 36 -3.40 -5.99 -3.16
N VAL A 37 -4.31 -6.79 -3.73
CA VAL A 37 -3.99 -7.88 -4.62
C VAL A 37 -4.86 -7.77 -5.85
N SER A 38 -4.27 -7.87 -7.03
CA SER A 38 -4.95 -7.92 -8.31
C SER A 38 -4.55 -9.18 -9.05
N MET A 39 -5.51 -9.75 -9.76
CA MET A 39 -5.33 -10.95 -10.57
C MET A 39 -5.66 -10.59 -12.01
N ALA A 40 -4.75 -10.90 -12.93
CA ALA A 40 -5.03 -10.84 -14.36
C ALA A 40 -5.94 -12.03 -14.69
N LEU A 41 -7.15 -11.75 -15.19
CA LEU A 41 -7.98 -12.74 -15.85
C LEU A 41 -7.78 -12.54 -17.36
N ASP A 42 -7.07 -13.46 -18.00
CA ASP A 42 -7.11 -13.66 -19.45
C ASP A 42 -8.47 -14.26 -19.86
#